data_AF-A0A1S9PKK2-F1
#
_entry.id   AF-A0A1S9PKK2-F1
#
_cell.length_a   1.000
_cell.length_b   1.000
_cell.length_c   1.000
_cell.angle_alpha   90.00
_cell.angle_beta   90.00
_cell.angle_gamma   90.00
#
_symmetry.space_group_name_H-M   'P 1'
#
loop_
_entity.id
_entity.type
_entity.pdbx_description
1 polymer ?
#
loop_
_entity_poly.entity_id
_entity_poly.type
_entity_poly.pdbx_seq_one_letter_code
_entity_poly.pdbx_strand_id
1 'polypeptide(L)'
;MSNIVAIVGRPNVGKSTLYNRLTESRKAIVDDFSGVTRDRHYGVSEWTDQKFTVIDTGGYVANSDELFEVAIREQVLIAIEEASVILFMVDVTTGITDLDDEIANILRKGKKPVFVVVNKLDNNAQMADATEFYSLGLGEIFTISSMTGSGTGELLDEVVKHFEDVPFEENERPKYAIIGRPNVGKSSIINALIGEERNIVTPIAGTTRDSIHIHFNKYGHDFMLIDTAGMRKKTKVKENIEFYSVMRTIKALEEADVVIIMIDAVEGMESQDVNLFHLAEKNKKGVVIVVNKWDLIEKNNKTIKVFEEQIKQKIAPFTDVPIIFTSVLEKQRLLRVIEVANQVYHNRARKIPTSKLNDVLLPVIENFPPPSTKGKYVKIKYVTQIAGASPMFAFFCNLPQYVKEPYYRFIENQLREHFEFSGAPVQVWFRQK
;
A
#
# COMPACT_ATOMS: atom_id res chain seq x y z
N MET A 1 -5.95 -3.11 -12.31
CA MET A 1 -5.97 -2.02 -11.30
C MET A 1 -6.71 -2.50 -10.08
N SER A 2 -6.31 -2.08 -8.88
CA SER A 2 -7.14 -2.27 -7.69
C SER A 2 -8.33 -1.32 -7.76
N ASN A 3 -9.56 -1.82 -7.63
CA ASN A 3 -10.75 -0.98 -7.59
C ASN A 3 -10.70 -0.09 -6.34
N ILE A 4 -10.96 1.21 -6.51
CA ILE A 4 -10.96 2.18 -5.41
C ILE A 4 -12.37 2.73 -5.22
N VAL A 5 -12.86 2.72 -4.00
CA VAL A 5 -14.15 3.30 -3.59
C VAL A 5 -13.86 4.49 -2.68
N ALA A 6 -14.13 5.70 -3.13
CA ALA A 6 -13.94 6.89 -2.31
C ALA A 6 -15.26 7.33 -1.66
N ILE A 7 -15.22 7.56 -0.35
CA ILE A 7 -16.34 8.10 0.42
C ILE A 7 -16.15 9.60 0.56
N VAL A 8 -17.05 10.36 -0.07
CA VAL A 8 -17.05 11.82 -0.07
C VAL A 8 -18.34 12.36 0.54
N GLY A 9 -18.30 13.59 1.01
CA GLY A 9 -19.46 14.26 1.58
C GLY A 9 -19.05 15.24 2.66
N ARG A 10 -19.98 16.11 3.07
CA ARG A 10 -19.71 17.08 4.13
C ARG A 10 -19.35 16.40 5.47
N PRO A 11 -18.73 17.11 6.42
CA PRO A 11 -18.47 16.57 7.75
C PRO A 11 -19.72 16.05 8.47
N ASN A 12 -19.54 15.10 9.39
CA ASN A 12 -20.58 14.55 10.27
C ASN A 12 -21.73 13.77 9.62
N VAL A 13 -21.69 13.51 8.30
CA VAL A 13 -22.65 12.63 7.61
C VAL A 13 -22.44 11.14 7.88
N GLY A 14 -21.35 10.77 8.56
CA GLY A 14 -21.05 9.38 8.94
C GLY A 14 -20.08 8.62 8.02
N LYS A 15 -19.24 9.35 7.25
CA LYS A 15 -18.20 8.77 6.38
C LYS A 15 -17.30 7.76 7.08
N SER A 16 -16.69 8.16 8.19
CA SER A 16 -15.78 7.29 8.95
C SER A 16 -16.49 6.08 9.57
N THR A 17 -17.78 6.20 9.89
CA THR A 17 -18.60 5.07 10.36
C THR A 17 -18.80 4.05 9.25
N LEU A 18 -19.12 4.50 8.03
CA LEU A 18 -19.24 3.61 6.88
C LEU A 18 -17.88 2.97 6.54
N TYR A 19 -16.81 3.77 6.50
CA TYR A 19 -15.45 3.30 6.27
C TYR A 19 -15.05 2.16 7.23
N ASN A 20 -15.23 2.36 8.55
CA ASN A 20 -14.88 1.35 9.55
C ASN A 20 -15.71 0.07 9.38
N ARG A 21 -16.97 0.20 8.94
CA ARG A 21 -17.83 -0.93 8.64
C ARG A 21 -17.36 -1.71 7.43
N LEU A 22 -17.05 -1.03 6.32
CA LEU A 22 -16.60 -1.67 5.08
C LEU A 22 -15.24 -2.37 5.26
N THR A 23 -14.39 -1.86 6.14
CA THR A 23 -13.04 -2.40 6.40
C THR A 23 -13.01 -3.41 7.55
N GLU A 24 -14.16 -3.78 8.10
CA GLU A 24 -14.33 -4.66 9.28
C GLU A 24 -13.49 -4.26 10.51
N SER A 25 -13.04 -3.01 10.58
CA SER A 25 -12.18 -2.52 11.65
C SER A 25 -13.01 -2.14 12.88
N ARG A 26 -13.25 -3.10 13.79
CA ARG A 26 -13.91 -2.82 15.08
C ARG A 26 -13.07 -2.04 16.10
N LYS A 27 -11.87 -1.62 15.71
CA LYS A 27 -11.07 -0.60 16.39
C LYS A 27 -10.29 0.07 15.28
N ALA A 28 -10.51 1.36 15.06
CA ALA A 28 -9.41 2.18 14.61
C ALA A 28 -8.31 1.99 15.67
N ILE A 29 -7.33 1.13 15.37
CA ILE A 29 -6.00 1.43 15.86
C ILE A 29 -5.72 2.75 15.18
N VAL A 30 -5.81 3.80 15.97
CA VAL A 30 -5.26 5.10 15.64
C VAL A 30 -3.76 4.85 15.50
N ASP A 31 -3.34 4.44 14.30
CA ASP A 31 -1.97 4.50 13.87
C ASP A 31 -1.74 5.97 13.53
N ASP A 32 -1.40 6.75 14.57
CA ASP A 32 -0.92 8.12 14.42
C ASP A 32 0.42 8.08 13.65
N PHE A 33 0.36 8.14 12.32
CA PHE A 33 1.49 8.59 11.52
C PHE A 33 1.66 10.10 11.78
N SER A 34 2.33 10.45 12.90
CA SER A 34 2.73 11.82 13.17
C SER A 34 3.85 12.22 12.20
N GLY A 35 3.48 12.80 11.06
CA GLY A 35 4.43 13.30 10.06
C GLY A 35 3.84 14.10 8.90
N VAL A 36 2.54 13.99 8.62
CA VAL A 36 1.80 14.87 7.69
C VAL A 36 0.33 14.86 8.09
N THR A 37 -0.12 15.87 8.83
CA THR A 37 -1.53 16.02 9.21
C THR A 37 -2.36 16.50 8.00
N ARG A 38 -2.97 15.57 7.24
CA ARG A 38 -4.03 15.80 6.23
C ARG A 38 -4.85 14.49 6.03
N ASP A 39 -5.51 14.03 7.09
CA ASP A 39 -5.93 12.65 7.32
C ASP A 39 -6.88 12.05 6.27
N ARG A 40 -6.34 11.13 5.44
CA ARG A 40 -7.11 10.17 4.63
C ARG A 40 -6.87 8.76 5.15
N HIS A 41 -7.94 8.02 5.35
CA HIS A 41 -7.85 6.63 5.79
C HIS A 41 -8.05 5.70 4.59
N TYR A 42 -7.07 4.82 4.39
CA TYR A 42 -7.10 3.77 3.38
C TYR A 42 -7.32 2.44 4.05
N GLY A 43 -8.29 1.67 3.56
CA GLY A 43 -8.58 0.35 4.07
C GLY A 43 -8.96 -0.60 2.95
N VAL A 44 -8.76 -1.90 3.18
CA VAL A 44 -9.15 -2.94 2.22
C VAL A 44 -10.52 -3.47 2.61
N SER A 45 -11.39 -3.65 1.63
CA SER A 45 -12.69 -4.27 1.76
C SER A 45 -12.84 -5.38 0.71
N GLU A 46 -13.74 -6.31 0.99
CA GLU A 46 -14.05 -7.44 0.12
C GLU A 46 -15.57 -7.65 0.13
N TRP A 47 -16.16 -7.74 -1.06
CA TRP A 47 -17.57 -8.03 -1.25
C TRP A 47 -17.71 -8.99 -2.42
N THR A 48 -18.44 -10.10 -2.24
CA THR A 48 -18.67 -11.11 -3.29
C THR A 48 -17.41 -11.52 -4.07
N ASP A 49 -16.33 -11.82 -3.32
CA ASP A 49 -14.98 -12.18 -3.82
C ASP A 49 -14.24 -11.07 -4.61
N GLN A 50 -14.82 -9.87 -4.72
CA GLN A 50 -14.19 -8.70 -5.30
C GLN A 50 -13.50 -7.87 -4.22
N LYS A 51 -12.18 -7.67 -4.34
CA LYS A 51 -11.38 -6.86 -3.41
C LYS A 51 -11.20 -5.45 -3.93
N PHE A 52 -11.36 -4.48 -3.04
CA PHE A 52 -11.23 -3.07 -3.35
C PHE A 52 -10.68 -2.27 -2.18
N THR A 53 -10.09 -1.12 -2.48
CA THR A 53 -9.61 -0.16 -1.48
C THR A 53 -10.70 0.86 -1.22
N VAL A 54 -11.02 1.09 0.06
CA VAL A 54 -11.92 2.16 0.50
C VAL A 54 -11.08 3.33 1.00
N ILE A 55 -11.44 4.53 0.55
CA ILE A 55 -10.82 5.78 0.98
C ILE A 55 -11.87 6.63 1.71
N ASP A 56 -11.60 6.98 2.98
CA ASP A 56 -12.32 8.05 3.66
C ASP A 56 -11.58 9.37 3.42
N THR A 57 -12.22 10.35 2.78
CA THR A 57 -11.59 11.64 2.52
C THR A 57 -11.42 12.51 3.77
N GLY A 58 -11.88 12.05 4.94
CA GLY A 58 -11.68 12.73 6.22
C GLY A 58 -12.53 13.99 6.37
N GLY A 59 -12.61 14.54 7.57
CA GLY A 59 -13.22 15.83 7.87
C GLY A 59 -12.14 16.81 8.30
N TYR A 60 -11.76 17.73 7.42
CA TYR A 60 -10.86 18.82 7.82
C TYR A 60 -11.58 19.74 8.81
N VAL A 61 -10.90 20.22 9.86
CA VAL A 61 -11.39 21.31 10.71
C VAL A 61 -10.52 22.52 10.41
N ALA A 62 -11.02 23.41 9.54
CA ALA A 62 -10.38 24.69 9.28
C ALA A 62 -10.78 25.69 10.37
N ASN A 63 -9.88 26.64 10.67
CA ASN A 63 -10.16 27.73 11.62
C ASN A 63 -10.99 28.88 11.00
N SER A 64 -11.61 28.67 9.82
CA SER A 64 -12.57 29.58 9.18
C SER A 64 -13.44 28.86 8.14
N ASP A 65 -14.65 29.34 7.91
CA ASP A 65 -15.62 28.73 6.97
C ASP A 65 -15.14 28.75 5.52
N GLU A 66 -14.50 29.83 5.05
CA GLU A 66 -13.98 29.91 3.66
C GLU A 66 -12.84 28.92 3.38
N LEU A 67 -11.93 28.72 4.34
CA LEU A 67 -10.85 27.74 4.20
C LEU A 67 -11.36 26.30 4.29
N PHE A 68 -12.49 26.10 4.95
CA PHE A 68 -13.16 24.83 5.09
C PHE A 68 -13.75 24.35 3.76
N GLU A 69 -14.47 25.22 3.06
CA GLU A 69 -15.10 24.93 1.77
C GLU A 69 -14.06 24.59 0.70
N VAL A 70 -12.97 25.36 0.63
CA VAL A 70 -11.88 25.10 -0.31
C VAL A 70 -11.25 23.73 -0.06
N ALA A 71 -11.00 23.37 1.21
CA ALA A 71 -10.43 22.07 1.57
C ALA A 71 -11.36 20.90 1.21
N ILE A 72 -12.68 21.04 1.43
CA ILE A 72 -13.67 20.02 1.05
C ILE A 72 -13.68 19.83 -0.47
N ARG A 73 -13.66 20.93 -1.24
CA ARG A 73 -13.63 20.86 -2.71
C ARG A 73 -12.37 20.17 -3.21
N GLU A 74 -11.19 20.47 -2.66
CA GLU A 74 -9.95 19.79 -3.01
C GLU A 74 -10.02 18.28 -2.73
N GLN A 75 -10.57 17.87 -1.60
CA GLN A 75 -10.76 16.46 -1.26
C GLN A 75 -11.65 15.73 -2.26
N VAL A 76 -12.78 16.34 -2.65
CA VAL A 76 -13.70 15.78 -3.64
C VAL A 76 -13.05 15.64 -5.01
N LEU A 77 -12.31 16.66 -5.47
CA LEU A 77 -11.62 16.61 -6.76
C LEU A 77 -10.60 15.46 -6.81
N ILE A 78 -9.83 15.28 -5.75
CA ILE A 78 -8.83 14.22 -5.69
C ILE A 78 -9.51 12.84 -5.62
N ALA A 79 -10.61 12.71 -4.88
CA ALA A 79 -11.41 11.48 -4.87
C ALA A 79 -11.96 11.14 -6.27
N ILE A 80 -12.40 12.14 -7.05
CA ILE A 80 -12.84 11.94 -8.43
C ILE A 80 -11.70 11.42 -9.31
N GLU A 81 -10.48 11.93 -9.14
CA GLU A 81 -9.32 11.46 -9.91
C GLU A 81 -8.92 10.03 -9.56
N GLU A 82 -8.93 9.67 -8.27
CA GLU A 82 -8.40 8.39 -7.77
C GLU A 82 -9.41 7.24 -7.81
N ALA A 83 -10.68 7.49 -7.51
CA ALA A 83 -11.65 6.42 -7.25
C ALA A 83 -12.13 5.73 -8.52
N SER A 84 -12.34 4.42 -8.52
CA SER A 84 -13.15 3.76 -9.55
C SER A 84 -14.63 4.15 -9.40
N VAL A 85 -15.09 4.23 -8.14
CA VAL A 85 -16.47 4.51 -7.75
C VAL A 85 -16.50 5.52 -6.61
N ILE A 86 -17.45 6.46 -6.64
CA ILE A 86 -17.61 7.48 -5.60
C ILE A 86 -18.90 7.22 -4.82
N LEU A 87 -18.79 7.16 -3.50
CA LEU A 87 -19.91 7.16 -2.57
C LEU A 87 -20.09 8.57 -2.02
N PHE A 88 -21.08 9.29 -2.52
CA PHE A 88 -21.42 10.61 -2.01
C PHE A 88 -22.41 10.48 -0.85
N MET A 89 -21.90 10.59 0.37
CA MET A 89 -22.67 10.45 1.59
C MET A 89 -23.35 11.75 2.00
N VAL A 90 -24.64 11.65 2.28
CA VAL A 90 -25.51 12.71 2.81
C VAL A 90 -26.25 12.19 4.04
N ASP A 91 -26.84 13.09 4.82
CA ASP A 91 -27.48 12.77 6.10
C ASP A 91 -28.96 13.16 6.07
N VAL A 92 -29.83 12.14 6.18
CA VAL A 92 -31.29 12.32 6.16
C VAL A 92 -31.80 13.22 7.29
N THR A 93 -31.09 13.27 8.42
CA THR A 93 -31.54 14.05 9.59
C THR A 93 -31.34 15.55 9.44
N THR A 94 -30.39 15.96 8.60
CA THR A 94 -30.12 17.37 8.31
C THR A 94 -30.78 17.84 7.01
N GLY A 95 -31.02 16.91 6.09
CA GLY A 95 -31.42 17.20 4.72
C GLY A 95 -30.28 17.73 3.85
N ILE A 96 -30.64 18.27 2.68
CA ILE A 96 -29.71 18.88 1.72
C ILE A 96 -29.21 20.24 2.21
N THR A 97 -27.90 20.45 2.13
CA THR A 97 -27.24 21.73 2.45
C THR A 97 -26.55 22.33 1.23
N ASP A 98 -26.20 23.62 1.28
CA ASP A 98 -25.47 24.30 0.21
C ASP A 98 -24.17 23.57 -0.15
N LEU A 99 -23.46 23.03 0.85
CA LEU A 99 -22.25 22.22 0.63
C LEU A 99 -22.54 20.93 -0.15
N ASP A 100 -23.68 20.29 0.11
CA ASP A 100 -24.07 19.08 -0.59
C ASP A 100 -24.37 19.39 -2.07
N ASP A 101 -25.03 20.53 -2.35
CA ASP A 101 -25.27 21.02 -3.70
C ASP A 101 -23.97 21.36 -4.45
N GLU A 102 -23.02 21.99 -3.77
CA GLU A 102 -21.70 22.28 -4.35
C GLU A 102 -20.93 21.01 -4.69
N ILE A 103 -20.88 20.04 -3.77
CA ILE A 103 -20.22 18.76 -4.00
C ILE A 103 -20.91 18.02 -5.15
N ALA A 104 -22.25 18.01 -5.18
CA ALA A 104 -23.02 17.41 -6.27
C ALA A 104 -22.73 18.08 -7.62
N ASN A 105 -22.57 19.41 -7.67
CA ASN A 105 -22.19 20.14 -8.87
C ASN A 105 -20.80 19.75 -9.39
N ILE A 106 -19.84 19.46 -8.50
CA ILE A 106 -18.51 18.98 -8.88
C ILE A 106 -18.61 17.54 -9.40
N LEU A 107 -19.33 16.67 -8.69
CA LEU A 107 -19.50 15.27 -9.04
C LEU A 107 -20.24 15.08 -10.39
N ARG A 108 -21.25 15.90 -10.68
CA ARG A 108 -21.99 15.90 -11.97
C ARG A 108 -21.10 16.19 -13.18
N LYS A 109 -20.01 16.94 -13.00
CA LYS A 109 -19.04 17.23 -14.07
C LYS A 109 -18.05 16.07 -14.27
N GLY A 110 -17.95 15.17 -13.29
CA GLY A 110 -17.13 13.96 -13.35
C GLY A 110 -17.71 12.94 -14.34
N LYS A 111 -16.86 12.01 -14.79
CA LYS A 111 -17.26 10.87 -15.64
C LYS A 111 -17.34 9.55 -14.87
N LYS A 112 -17.08 9.59 -13.57
CA LYS A 112 -17.00 8.39 -12.73
C LYS A 112 -18.39 8.05 -12.17
N PRO A 113 -18.68 6.77 -11.94
CA PRO A 113 -19.94 6.37 -11.29
C PRO A 113 -19.99 6.94 -9.88
N VAL A 114 -21.11 7.62 -9.58
CA VAL A 114 -21.38 8.26 -8.29
C VAL A 114 -22.66 7.63 -7.74
N PHE A 115 -22.59 7.17 -6.49
CA PHE A 115 -23.73 6.67 -5.74
C PHE A 115 -24.07 7.65 -4.63
N VAL A 116 -25.31 8.16 -4.62
CA VAL A 116 -25.78 9.00 -3.52
C VAL A 116 -26.18 8.09 -2.37
N VAL A 117 -25.48 8.21 -1.24
CA VAL A 117 -25.65 7.36 -0.07
C VAL A 117 -26.30 8.16 1.06
N VAL A 118 -27.60 8.01 1.22
CA VAL A 118 -28.40 8.68 2.25
C VAL A 118 -28.26 7.89 3.56
N ASN A 119 -27.49 8.44 4.49
CA ASN A 119 -27.10 7.78 5.73
C ASN A 119 -28.01 8.17 6.91
N LYS A 120 -27.88 7.42 8.02
CA LYS A 120 -28.62 7.58 9.28
C LYS A 120 -30.12 7.29 9.17
N LEU A 121 -30.51 6.45 8.21
CA LEU A 121 -31.88 6.01 8.05
C LEU A 121 -32.15 4.81 8.95
N ASP A 122 -32.45 5.10 10.22
CA ASP A 122 -32.62 4.10 11.28
C ASP A 122 -34.08 3.63 11.43
N ASN A 123 -35.03 4.31 10.77
CA ASN A 123 -36.45 3.97 10.79
C ASN A 123 -37.10 4.12 9.40
N ASN A 124 -37.97 3.18 9.01
CA ASN A 124 -38.72 3.21 7.76
C ASN A 124 -39.57 4.47 7.57
N ALA A 125 -39.96 5.16 8.64
CA ALA A 125 -40.68 6.43 8.56
C ALA A 125 -39.87 7.54 7.84
N GLN A 126 -38.54 7.47 7.87
CA GLN A 126 -37.63 8.44 7.25
C GLN A 126 -37.38 8.16 5.76
N MET A 127 -37.95 7.08 5.20
CA MET A 127 -37.83 6.79 3.76
C MET A 127 -38.46 7.88 2.89
N ALA A 128 -39.51 8.53 3.38
CA ALA A 128 -40.13 9.67 2.69
C ALA A 128 -39.16 10.85 2.61
N ASP A 129 -38.44 11.13 3.69
CA ASP A 129 -37.46 12.23 3.76
C ASP A 129 -36.28 12.00 2.82
N ALA A 130 -35.87 10.75 2.61
CA ALA A 130 -34.81 10.40 1.67
C ALA A 130 -35.13 10.79 0.21
N THR A 131 -36.41 10.95 -0.15
CA THR A 131 -36.80 11.27 -1.53
C THR A 131 -36.31 12.64 -2.01
N GLU A 132 -36.05 13.58 -1.09
CA GLU A 132 -35.56 14.90 -1.47
C GLU A 132 -34.18 14.85 -2.14
N PHE A 133 -33.34 13.86 -1.80
CA PHE A 133 -31.97 13.73 -2.29
C PHE A 133 -31.87 13.36 -3.78
N TYR A 134 -32.98 12.95 -4.40
CA TYR A 134 -33.04 12.84 -5.86
C TYR A 134 -32.81 14.19 -6.55
N SER A 135 -33.11 15.31 -5.89
CA SER A 135 -32.91 16.67 -6.43
C SER A 135 -31.44 17.01 -6.70
N LEU A 136 -30.49 16.29 -6.10
CA LEU A 136 -29.05 16.43 -6.38
C LEU A 136 -28.69 16.04 -7.83
N GLY A 137 -29.55 15.29 -8.51
CA GLY A 137 -29.43 14.99 -9.94
C GLY A 137 -28.25 14.06 -10.27
N LEU A 138 -27.92 13.15 -9.35
CA LEU A 138 -26.80 12.19 -9.47
C LEU A 138 -27.24 10.75 -9.73
N GLY A 139 -28.54 10.50 -9.92
CA GLY A 139 -29.08 9.17 -10.23
C GLY A 139 -29.86 8.56 -9.07
N GLU A 140 -29.79 7.24 -8.95
CA GLU A 140 -30.45 6.49 -7.86
C GLU A 140 -29.80 6.76 -6.50
N ILE A 141 -30.62 6.76 -5.46
CA ILE A 141 -30.18 6.93 -4.08
C ILE A 141 -30.16 5.59 -3.35
N PHE A 142 -29.19 5.42 -2.47
CA PHE A 142 -29.02 4.25 -1.62
C PHE A 142 -29.22 4.67 -0.18
N THR A 143 -30.24 4.12 0.47
CA THR A 143 -30.54 4.43 1.87
C THR A 143 -29.83 3.43 2.77
N ILE A 144 -29.05 3.94 3.72
CA ILE A 144 -28.26 3.09 4.62
C ILE A 144 -28.33 3.58 6.07
N SER A 145 -28.02 2.68 6.99
CA SER A 145 -27.60 3.02 8.34
C SER A 145 -26.20 2.49 8.56
N SER A 146 -25.19 3.37 8.45
CA SER A 146 -23.78 2.98 8.64
C SER A 146 -23.52 2.41 10.02
N MET A 147 -24.30 2.81 11.03
CA MET A 147 -24.17 2.30 12.40
C MET A 147 -24.63 0.85 12.52
N THR A 148 -25.76 0.48 11.92
CA THR A 148 -26.32 -0.88 12.03
C THR A 148 -25.82 -1.80 10.93
N GLY A 149 -25.53 -1.25 9.75
CA GLY A 149 -25.19 -1.97 8.52
C GLY A 149 -26.38 -2.20 7.59
N SER A 150 -27.57 -1.69 7.92
CA SER A 150 -28.73 -1.80 7.04
C SER A 150 -28.48 -1.08 5.70
N GLY A 151 -28.88 -1.69 4.59
CA GLY A 151 -28.78 -1.11 3.24
C GLY A 151 -27.38 -1.16 2.60
N THR A 152 -26.34 -1.55 3.35
CA THR A 152 -24.97 -1.54 2.80
C THR A 152 -24.73 -2.68 1.82
N GLY A 153 -25.49 -3.79 1.92
CA GLY A 153 -25.36 -4.91 0.99
C GLY A 153 -25.83 -4.53 -0.41
N GLU A 154 -27.03 -3.94 -0.51
CA GLU A 154 -27.61 -3.46 -1.76
C GLU A 154 -26.73 -2.38 -2.42
N LEU A 155 -26.16 -1.48 -1.61
CA LEU A 155 -25.18 -0.51 -2.09
C LEU A 155 -23.95 -1.21 -2.68
N LEU A 156 -23.37 -2.17 -1.97
CA LEU A 156 -22.16 -2.86 -2.42
C LEU A 156 -22.41 -3.72 -3.66
N ASP A 157 -23.57 -4.36 -3.76
CA ASP A 157 -23.99 -5.13 -4.94
C ASP A 157 -24.01 -4.27 -6.20
N GLU A 158 -24.45 -3.01 -6.12
CA GLU A 158 -24.38 -2.08 -7.25
C GLU A 158 -22.96 -1.54 -7.48
N VAL A 159 -22.22 -1.21 -6.41
CA VAL A 159 -20.84 -0.70 -6.51
C VAL A 159 -19.93 -1.68 -7.27
N VAL A 160 -19.99 -2.98 -6.94
CA VAL A 160 -19.11 -3.97 -7.57
C VAL A 160 -19.39 -4.18 -9.06
N LYS A 161 -20.58 -3.83 -9.56
CA LYS A 161 -20.89 -3.89 -11.01
C LYS A 161 -20.10 -2.88 -11.84
N HIS A 162 -19.62 -1.81 -11.20
CA HIS A 162 -18.79 -0.79 -11.84
C HIS A 162 -17.30 -1.07 -11.71
N PHE A 163 -16.94 -2.15 -11.03
CA PHE A 163 -15.57 -2.59 -11.05
C PHE A 163 -15.28 -3.12 -12.43
N GLU A 164 -14.16 -2.66 -12.98
CA GLU A 164 -13.59 -3.40 -14.08
C GLU A 164 -13.26 -4.78 -13.50
N ASP A 165 -13.87 -5.83 -14.07
CA ASP A 165 -13.27 -7.15 -14.04
C ASP A 165 -11.93 -6.97 -14.73
N VAL A 166 -10.95 -6.54 -13.95
CA VAL A 166 -9.57 -6.73 -14.31
C VAL A 166 -9.45 -8.22 -14.09
N PRO A 167 -9.46 -9.07 -15.15
CA PRO A 167 -8.98 -10.41 -14.95
C PRO A 167 -7.68 -10.24 -14.20
N PHE A 168 -7.53 -11.00 -13.11
CA PHE A 168 -6.20 -11.25 -12.61
C PHE A 168 -5.51 -11.97 -13.78
N GLU A 169 -5.04 -11.22 -14.77
CA GLU A 169 -3.99 -11.68 -15.62
C GLU A 169 -2.92 -12.02 -14.59
N GLU A 170 -2.70 -13.32 -14.41
CA GLU A 170 -1.36 -13.83 -14.28
C GLU A 170 -0.55 -13.27 -15.46
N ASN A 171 -0.25 -11.97 -15.44
CA ASN A 171 1.02 -11.53 -15.92
C ASN A 171 1.99 -12.18 -14.92
N GLU A 172 2.42 -13.39 -15.25
CA GLU A 172 3.42 -14.21 -14.54
C GLU A 172 4.74 -13.44 -14.29
N ARG A 173 4.86 -12.24 -14.87
CA ARG A 173 6.04 -11.40 -14.81
C ARG A 173 6.09 -10.65 -13.48
N PRO A 174 7.24 -10.68 -12.79
CA PRO A 174 7.48 -9.84 -11.62
C PRO A 174 7.21 -8.37 -11.92
N LYS A 175 6.60 -7.65 -10.96
CA LYS A 175 6.44 -6.20 -11.04
C LYS A 175 7.42 -5.48 -10.13
N TYR A 176 8.24 -4.57 -10.67
CA TYR A 176 9.22 -3.81 -9.90
C TYR A 176 8.93 -2.32 -9.92
N ALA A 177 9.07 -1.64 -8.79
CA ALA A 177 9.01 -0.18 -8.73
C ALA A 177 10.35 0.38 -8.23
N ILE A 178 10.87 1.42 -8.88
CA ILE A 178 12.04 2.17 -8.41
C ILE A 178 11.54 3.45 -7.73
N ILE A 179 11.75 3.57 -6.43
CA ILE A 179 11.28 4.68 -5.59
C ILE A 179 12.43 5.35 -4.85
N GLY A 180 12.18 6.52 -4.27
CA GLY A 180 13.16 7.29 -3.50
C GLY A 180 12.97 8.79 -3.67
N ARG A 181 13.72 9.59 -2.91
CA ARG A 181 13.67 11.06 -2.95
C ARG A 181 13.96 11.64 -4.35
N PRO A 182 13.55 12.89 -4.65
CA PRO A 182 13.97 13.57 -5.88
C PRO A 182 15.49 13.55 -6.07
N ASN A 183 15.97 13.55 -7.32
CA ASN A 183 17.40 13.66 -7.67
C ASN A 183 18.36 12.53 -7.22
N VAL A 184 17.87 11.46 -6.58
CA VAL A 184 18.68 10.27 -6.21
C VAL A 184 19.16 9.44 -7.40
N GLY A 185 18.56 9.63 -8.59
CA GLY A 185 18.97 8.98 -9.84
C GLY A 185 17.97 7.99 -10.45
N LYS A 186 16.71 7.97 -9.98
CA LYS A 186 15.64 7.06 -10.47
C LYS A 186 15.47 7.09 -11.99
N SER A 187 15.22 8.25 -12.57
CA SER A 187 15.03 8.38 -14.03
C SER A 187 16.31 8.01 -14.79
N SER A 188 17.48 8.27 -14.21
CA SER A 188 18.76 7.92 -14.82
C SER A 188 18.95 6.40 -14.89
N ILE A 189 18.64 5.64 -13.83
CA ILE A 189 18.76 4.17 -13.86
C ILE A 189 17.76 3.56 -14.83
N ILE A 190 16.53 4.06 -14.85
CA ILE A 190 15.49 3.63 -15.80
C ILE A 190 15.96 3.85 -17.24
N ASN A 191 16.47 5.04 -17.55
CA ASN A 191 16.99 5.34 -18.88
C ASN A 191 18.24 4.51 -19.23
N ALA A 192 19.11 4.24 -18.27
CA ALA A 192 20.29 3.40 -18.49
C ALA A 192 19.89 1.94 -18.80
N LEU A 193 18.86 1.42 -18.13
CA LEU A 193 18.31 0.09 -18.38
C LEU A 193 17.59 0.00 -19.74
N ILE A 194 16.87 1.06 -20.14
CA ILE A 194 16.11 1.10 -21.40
C ILE A 194 16.99 1.43 -22.62
N GLY A 195 18.01 2.28 -22.43
CA GLY A 195 18.79 2.94 -23.48
C GLY A 195 19.81 2.08 -24.22
N GLU A 196 20.08 0.84 -23.79
CA GLU A 196 20.96 -0.08 -24.52
C GLU A 196 20.21 -0.80 -25.64
N GLU A 197 20.05 -0.14 -26.78
CA GLU A 197 19.50 -0.65 -28.06
C GLU A 197 18.07 -1.24 -28.04
N ARG A 198 17.23 -0.65 -28.90
CA ARG A 198 15.80 -0.94 -29.02
C ARG A 198 15.59 -2.35 -29.54
N ASN A 199 15.07 -3.22 -28.69
CA ASN A 199 14.08 -4.22 -29.09
C ASN A 199 12.97 -4.23 -28.03
N ILE A 200 11.92 -3.47 -28.36
CA ILE A 200 10.53 -3.55 -27.88
C ILE A 200 10.28 -3.17 -26.41
N VAL A 201 10.28 -1.86 -26.14
CA VAL A 201 9.39 -1.26 -25.12
C VAL A 201 8.05 -1.01 -25.83
N THR A 202 7.09 -1.90 -25.69
CA THR A 202 5.73 -1.66 -26.20
C THR A 202 4.87 -1.04 -25.11
N PRO A 203 4.28 0.14 -25.31
CA PRO A 203 3.09 0.49 -24.54
C PRO A 203 2.03 -0.55 -24.91
N ILE A 204 1.58 -1.34 -23.94
CA ILE A 204 0.47 -2.27 -24.17
C ILE A 204 -0.78 -1.40 -24.40
N ALA A 205 -1.31 -1.43 -25.64
CA ALA A 205 -2.51 -0.69 -25.98
C ALA A 205 -3.70 -1.27 -25.21
N GLY A 206 -4.35 -0.46 -24.38
CA GLY A 206 -5.51 -0.88 -23.57
C GLY A 206 -5.39 -0.58 -22.07
N THR A 207 -4.22 -0.20 -21.56
CA THR A 207 -4.11 0.20 -20.15
C THR A 207 -4.64 1.61 -19.93
N THR A 208 -5.76 1.74 -19.23
CA THR A 208 -6.44 2.99 -18.88
C THR A 208 -5.56 3.87 -17.97
N ARG A 209 -5.52 5.16 -18.35
CA ARG A 209 -5.03 6.37 -17.68
C ARG A 209 -4.29 6.20 -16.32
N ASP A 210 -3.00 6.55 -16.33
CA ASP A 210 -2.18 7.02 -15.19
C ASP A 210 -1.12 6.09 -14.55
N SER A 211 -0.72 4.97 -15.18
CA SER A 211 0.56 4.31 -14.86
C SER A 211 1.20 3.73 -16.13
N ILE A 212 2.39 4.21 -16.50
CA ILE A 212 3.16 3.67 -17.63
C ILE A 212 3.91 2.46 -17.09
N HIS A 213 3.45 1.25 -17.40
CA HIS A 213 4.26 0.05 -17.20
C HIS A 213 5.26 -0.07 -18.35
N ILE A 214 6.53 -0.32 -18.00
CA ILE A 214 7.60 -0.55 -18.96
C ILE A 214 7.95 -2.04 -18.90
N HIS A 215 7.71 -2.75 -19.99
CA HIS A 215 8.15 -4.12 -20.13
C HIS A 215 9.66 -4.17 -20.36
N PHE A 216 10.39 -4.87 -19.50
CA PHE A 216 11.82 -5.12 -19.64
C PHE A 216 12.04 -6.60 -19.95
N ASN A 217 12.65 -6.88 -21.11
CA ASN A 217 13.01 -8.24 -21.53
C ASN A 217 14.43 -8.24 -22.11
N LYS A 218 15.46 -8.25 -21.25
CA LYS A 218 16.88 -8.25 -21.63
C LYS A 218 17.74 -8.98 -20.59
N TYR A 219 18.91 -9.45 -21.02
CA TYR A 219 19.90 -10.14 -20.17
C TYR A 219 19.31 -11.31 -19.37
N GLY A 220 18.30 -11.98 -19.91
CA GLY A 220 17.61 -13.10 -19.24
C GLY A 220 16.60 -12.69 -18.16
N HIS A 221 16.29 -11.40 -18.03
CA HIS A 221 15.28 -10.89 -17.11
C HIS A 221 14.03 -10.43 -17.87
N ASP A 222 12.86 -10.94 -17.47
CA ASP A 222 11.55 -10.57 -18.01
C ASP A 222 10.66 -10.07 -16.86
N PHE A 223 10.38 -8.76 -16.81
CA PHE A 223 9.61 -8.13 -15.74
C PHE A 223 8.91 -6.83 -16.20
N MET A 224 7.95 -6.38 -15.40
CA MET A 224 7.26 -5.11 -15.59
C MET A 224 7.81 -4.07 -14.61
N LEU A 225 8.36 -2.97 -15.14
CA LEU A 225 8.77 -1.84 -14.33
C LEU A 225 7.61 -0.84 -14.22
N ILE A 226 7.17 -0.56 -13.00
CA ILE A 226 6.15 0.42 -12.69
C ILE A 226 6.83 1.79 -12.55
N ASP A 227 6.55 2.69 -13.48
CA ASP A 227 7.11 4.04 -13.44
C ASP A 227 6.45 4.88 -12.33
N THR A 228 7.25 5.26 -11.33
CA THR A 228 6.83 6.11 -10.20
C THR A 228 6.99 7.60 -10.50
N ALA A 229 7.76 7.96 -11.53
CA ALA A 229 8.15 9.34 -11.78
C ALA A 229 8.58 9.60 -13.25
N GLY A 230 7.60 10.02 -14.06
CA GLY A 230 7.83 11.14 -14.97
C GLY A 230 8.53 10.83 -16.29
N MET A 231 8.25 9.70 -16.93
CA MET A 231 8.76 9.44 -18.29
C MET A 231 8.16 10.30 -19.41
N ARG A 232 7.28 11.27 -19.13
CA ARG A 232 6.81 12.24 -20.15
C ARG A 232 7.09 13.70 -19.78
N LYS A 233 8.05 14.26 -20.53
CA LYS A 233 8.32 15.67 -20.88
C LYS A 233 7.99 16.75 -19.83
N LYS A 234 9.04 17.47 -19.46
CA LYS A 234 9.05 18.87 -18.99
C LYS A 234 7.94 19.69 -19.67
N THR A 235 6.82 19.84 -18.98
CA THR A 235 5.86 20.90 -19.31
C THR A 235 5.85 21.81 -18.09
N LYS A 236 6.21 23.07 -18.32
CA LYS A 236 6.27 24.13 -17.32
C LYS A 236 4.91 24.28 -16.63
N VAL A 237 4.74 23.65 -15.48
CA VAL A 237 3.67 24.00 -14.53
C VAL A 237 4.36 24.09 -13.19
N LYS A 238 4.58 25.32 -12.73
CA LYS A 238 5.02 25.60 -11.37
C LYS A 238 3.79 25.44 -10.47
N GLU A 239 4.01 24.84 -9.31
CA GLU A 239 3.06 24.60 -8.19
C GLU A 239 2.34 23.24 -8.19
N ASN A 240 2.41 22.56 -7.02
CA ASN A 240 1.89 21.22 -6.64
C ASN A 240 2.60 19.93 -7.10
N ILE A 241 3.86 19.97 -7.56
CA ILE A 241 4.58 18.77 -8.07
C ILE A 241 4.89 17.71 -6.98
N GLU A 242 5.17 18.11 -5.74
CA GLU A 242 5.66 17.18 -4.71
C GLU A 242 4.57 16.22 -4.19
N PHE A 243 3.35 16.72 -3.95
CA PHE A 243 2.23 15.90 -3.46
C PHE A 243 1.87 14.78 -4.45
N TYR A 244 1.71 15.13 -5.74
CA TYR A 244 1.44 14.14 -6.79
C TYR A 244 2.60 13.16 -6.99
N SER A 245 3.85 13.58 -6.74
CA SER A 245 5.02 12.68 -6.81
C SER A 245 4.99 11.64 -5.68
N VAL A 246 4.56 12.01 -4.48
CA VAL A 246 4.41 11.07 -3.36
C VAL A 246 3.29 10.08 -3.65
N MET A 247 2.14 10.54 -4.15
CA MET A 247 1.01 9.65 -4.43
C MET A 247 1.29 8.63 -5.52
N ARG A 248 2.00 9.03 -6.59
CA ARG A 248 2.48 8.09 -7.62
C ARG A 248 3.46 7.06 -7.06
N THR A 249 4.31 7.48 -6.12
CA THR A 249 5.25 6.59 -5.44
C THR A 249 4.50 5.53 -4.62
N ILE A 250 3.45 5.93 -3.90
CA ILE A 250 2.62 5.01 -3.10
C ILE A 250 1.87 4.04 -4.02
N LYS A 251 1.18 4.52 -5.06
CA LYS A 251 0.46 3.66 -6.01
C LYS A 251 1.38 2.62 -6.66
N ALA A 252 2.58 3.04 -7.06
CA ALA A 252 3.54 2.12 -7.65
C ALA A 252 4.12 1.11 -6.65
N LEU A 253 4.31 1.51 -5.39
CA LEU A 253 4.68 0.61 -4.31
C LEU A 253 3.59 -0.44 -4.07
N GLU A 254 2.32 -0.03 -4.05
CA GLU A 254 1.16 -0.92 -3.87
C GLU A 254 1.01 -1.92 -5.01
N GLU A 255 1.34 -1.54 -6.24
CA GLU A 255 1.27 -2.44 -7.39
C GLU A 255 2.50 -3.37 -7.51
N ALA A 256 3.68 -2.95 -7.04
CA ALA A 256 4.91 -3.73 -7.16
C ALA A 256 4.90 -5.03 -6.36
N ASP A 257 5.66 -6.03 -6.82
CA ASP A 257 6.08 -7.18 -6.01
C ASP A 257 7.36 -6.88 -5.24
N VAL A 258 8.30 -6.18 -5.89
CA VAL A 258 9.58 -5.76 -5.30
C VAL A 258 9.77 -4.26 -5.52
N VAL A 259 10.12 -3.58 -4.43
CA VAL A 259 10.37 -2.16 -4.36
C VAL A 259 11.87 -1.94 -4.24
N ILE A 260 12.43 -1.23 -5.21
CA ILE A 260 13.83 -0.83 -5.26
C ILE A 260 13.92 0.59 -4.72
N ILE A 261 14.34 0.73 -3.47
CA ILE A 261 14.47 2.02 -2.78
C ILE A 261 15.86 2.57 -3.10
N MET A 262 15.89 3.63 -3.90
CA MET A 262 17.12 4.27 -4.35
C MET A 262 17.43 5.48 -3.47
N ILE A 263 18.61 5.47 -2.84
CA ILE A 263 19.11 6.55 -2.00
C ILE A 263 20.37 7.17 -2.59
N ASP A 264 20.65 8.42 -2.23
CA ASP A 264 21.88 9.11 -2.60
C ASP A 264 23.01 8.75 -1.63
N ALA A 265 24.19 8.37 -2.13
CA ALA A 265 25.34 8.04 -1.29
C ALA A 265 25.88 9.25 -0.51
N VAL A 266 25.77 10.46 -1.06
CA VAL A 266 26.31 11.69 -0.47
C VAL A 266 25.43 12.17 0.69
N GLU A 267 24.12 12.15 0.49
CA GLU A 267 23.14 12.57 1.52
C GLU A 267 22.81 11.41 2.49
N GLY A 268 22.97 10.17 2.04
CA GLY A 268 22.58 8.98 2.78
C GLY A 268 21.06 8.76 2.82
N MET A 269 20.64 7.88 3.72
CA MET A 269 19.22 7.54 3.93
C MET A 269 18.56 8.56 4.87
N GLU A 270 17.55 9.28 4.40
CA GLU A 270 16.81 10.26 5.21
C GLU A 270 15.47 9.73 5.72
N SER A 271 14.75 10.54 6.49
CA SER A 271 13.44 10.19 7.06
C SER A 271 12.42 9.75 6.01
N GLN A 272 12.40 10.42 4.84
CA GLN A 272 11.50 10.05 3.75
C GLN A 272 11.82 8.66 3.17
N ASP A 273 13.10 8.30 3.05
CA ASP A 273 13.50 6.97 2.57
C ASP A 273 13.13 5.87 3.58
N VAL A 274 13.27 6.16 4.88
CA VAL A 274 12.85 5.26 5.98
C VAL A 274 11.33 5.06 5.97
N ASN A 275 10.56 6.13 5.73
CA ASN A 275 9.10 6.03 5.62
C ASN A 275 8.67 5.17 4.43
N LEU A 276 9.32 5.34 3.27
CA LEU A 276 9.06 4.49 2.10
C LEU A 276 9.42 3.02 2.36
N PHE A 277 10.50 2.78 3.10
CA PHE A 277 10.90 1.44 3.54
C PHE A 277 9.84 0.77 4.38
N HIS A 278 9.38 1.41 5.46
CA HIS A 278 8.34 0.84 6.33
C HIS A 278 6.99 0.71 5.61
N LEU A 279 6.69 1.59 4.66
CA LEU A 279 5.50 1.44 3.83
C LEU A 279 5.57 0.19 2.94
N ALA A 280 6.74 -0.11 2.37
CA ALA A 280 6.96 -1.32 1.58
C ALA A 280 6.86 -2.59 2.45
N GLU A 281 7.44 -2.54 3.65
CA GLU A 281 7.34 -3.60 4.67
C GLU A 281 5.88 -3.87 5.08
N LYS A 282 5.12 -2.82 5.43
CA LYS A 282 3.69 -2.90 5.80
C LYS A 282 2.84 -3.47 4.66
N ASN A 283 3.16 -3.11 3.41
CA ASN A 283 2.53 -3.63 2.21
C ASN A 283 3.07 -5.01 1.75
N LYS A 284 3.96 -5.63 2.54
CA LYS A 284 4.45 -7.00 2.31
C LYS A 284 5.17 -7.13 0.96
N LYS A 285 5.87 -6.06 0.56
CA LYS A 285 6.63 -5.98 -0.69
C LYS A 285 8.05 -6.49 -0.47
N GLY A 286 8.63 -7.11 -1.48
CA GLY A 286 10.07 -7.35 -1.48
C GLY A 286 10.81 -6.02 -1.49
N VAL A 287 11.93 -5.91 -0.80
CA VAL A 287 12.70 -4.67 -0.69
C VAL A 287 14.14 -4.90 -1.14
N VAL A 288 14.65 -3.99 -1.95
CA VAL A 288 16.08 -3.86 -2.29
C VAL A 288 16.46 -2.40 -2.08
N ILE A 289 17.54 -2.15 -1.34
CA ILE A 289 18.08 -0.79 -1.16
C ILE A 289 19.23 -0.59 -2.14
N VAL A 290 19.20 0.51 -2.87
CA VAL A 290 20.22 0.87 -3.86
C VAL A 290 20.84 2.20 -3.48
N VAL A 291 22.13 2.19 -3.15
CA VAL A 291 22.92 3.38 -2.83
C VAL A 291 23.59 3.87 -4.11
N ASN A 292 23.02 4.91 -4.72
CA ASN A 292 23.51 5.47 -5.98
C ASN A 292 24.49 6.63 -5.76
N LYS A 293 25.21 7.03 -6.82
CA LYS A 293 26.28 8.04 -6.80
C LYS A 293 27.48 7.60 -5.96
N TRP A 294 27.71 6.29 -5.89
CA TRP A 294 28.83 5.71 -5.15
C TRP A 294 30.22 6.07 -5.74
N ASP A 295 30.25 6.62 -6.95
CA ASP A 295 31.42 7.25 -7.57
C ASP A 295 31.87 8.52 -6.82
N LEU A 296 30.96 9.25 -6.17
CA LEU A 296 31.26 10.50 -5.47
C LEU A 296 31.84 10.30 -4.06
N ILE A 297 31.79 9.07 -3.53
CA ILE A 297 32.27 8.77 -2.19
C ILE A 297 33.74 8.41 -2.23
N GLU A 298 34.56 9.05 -1.38
CA GLU A 298 35.95 8.64 -1.16
C GLU A 298 36.00 7.28 -0.45
N LYS A 299 36.67 6.31 -1.08
CA LYS A 299 36.60 4.91 -0.68
C LYS A 299 37.79 4.53 0.18
N ASN A 300 37.52 3.88 1.30
CA ASN A 300 38.50 3.11 2.05
C ASN A 300 37.98 1.67 2.27
N ASN A 301 38.81 0.80 2.84
CA ASN A 301 38.48 -0.62 3.04
C ASN A 301 37.26 -0.87 3.95
N LYS A 302 36.77 0.13 4.67
CA LYS A 302 35.65 0.02 5.62
C LYS A 302 34.39 0.80 5.20
N THR A 303 34.47 1.69 4.21
CA THR A 303 33.36 2.61 3.85
C THR A 303 32.06 1.86 3.57
N ILE A 304 32.11 0.76 2.82
CA ILE A 304 30.91 -0.05 2.50
C ILE A 304 30.24 -0.58 3.79
N LYS A 305 31.02 -1.19 4.69
CA LYS A 305 30.49 -1.76 5.94
C LYS A 305 29.86 -0.70 6.83
N VAL A 306 30.51 0.46 6.96
CA VAL A 306 30.00 1.57 7.76
C VAL A 306 28.66 2.07 7.20
N PHE A 307 28.54 2.22 5.88
CA PHE A 307 27.27 2.61 5.24
C PHE A 307 26.18 1.56 5.43
N GLU A 308 26.51 0.28 5.25
CA GLU A 308 25.55 -0.82 5.47
C GLU A 308 25.05 -0.84 6.92
N GLU A 309 25.93 -0.68 7.91
CA GLU A 309 25.57 -0.62 9.33
C GLU A 309 24.67 0.58 9.63
N GLN A 310 24.98 1.76 9.09
CA GLN A 310 24.15 2.96 9.26
C GLN A 310 22.76 2.79 8.65
N ILE A 311 22.66 2.20 7.47
CA ILE A 311 21.37 1.89 6.83
C ILE A 311 20.61 0.87 7.67
N LYS A 312 21.25 -0.23 8.08
CA LYS A 312 20.64 -1.28 8.91
C LYS A 312 20.11 -0.76 10.24
N GLN A 313 20.81 0.19 10.87
CA GLN A 313 20.33 0.85 12.09
C GLN A 313 19.03 1.63 11.86
N LYS A 314 18.88 2.28 10.70
CA LYS A 314 17.70 3.08 10.35
C LYS A 314 16.48 2.24 9.94
N ILE A 315 16.69 1.05 9.37
CA ILE A 315 15.62 0.16 8.91
C ILE A 315 15.26 -0.94 9.92
N ALA A 316 15.89 -0.95 11.09
CA ALA A 316 15.58 -1.92 12.13
C ALA A 316 14.10 -1.86 12.55
N PRO A 317 13.46 -3.01 12.84
CA PRO A 317 14.06 -4.33 13.03
C PRO A 317 14.28 -5.13 11.74
N PHE A 318 13.67 -4.75 10.60
CA PHE A 318 13.80 -5.48 9.35
C PHE A 318 15.13 -5.15 8.62
N THR A 319 16.19 -5.84 9.03
CA THR A 319 17.57 -5.56 8.57
C THR A 319 18.09 -6.54 7.51
N ASP A 320 17.37 -7.64 7.28
CA ASP A 320 17.69 -8.66 6.27
C ASP A 320 17.20 -8.22 4.88
N VAL A 321 17.83 -7.16 4.38
CA VAL A 321 17.50 -6.49 3.12
C VAL A 321 18.77 -6.31 2.31
N PRO A 322 18.81 -6.71 1.02
CA PRO A 322 19.95 -6.49 0.17
C PRO A 322 20.23 -4.99 -0.05
N ILE A 323 21.49 -4.59 0.15
CA ILE A 323 21.98 -3.22 -0.09
C ILE A 323 23.00 -3.26 -1.23
N ILE A 324 22.76 -2.49 -2.29
CA ILE A 324 23.60 -2.48 -3.49
C ILE A 324 24.16 -1.08 -3.72
N PHE A 325 25.48 -0.97 -3.72
CA PHE A 325 26.18 0.26 -4.05
C PHE A 325 26.41 0.33 -5.56
N THR A 326 25.89 1.37 -6.20
CA THR A 326 25.84 1.54 -7.65
C THR A 326 26.29 2.94 -8.07
N SER A 327 26.71 3.07 -9.33
CA SER A 327 26.86 4.36 -9.99
C SER A 327 26.16 4.30 -11.35
N VAL A 328 25.05 5.02 -11.47
CA VAL A 328 24.34 5.10 -12.75
C VAL A 328 25.14 5.88 -13.79
N LEU A 329 25.85 6.92 -13.38
CA LEU A 329 26.69 7.72 -14.26
C LEU A 329 27.78 6.87 -14.91
N GLU A 330 28.48 6.07 -14.10
CA GLU A 330 29.55 5.17 -14.53
C GLU A 330 29.04 3.80 -15.02
N LYS A 331 27.71 3.61 -15.10
CA LYS A 331 27.05 2.33 -15.43
C LYS A 331 27.51 1.12 -14.58
N GLN A 332 27.97 1.35 -13.36
CA GLN A 332 28.48 0.29 -12.49
C GLN A 332 27.33 -0.44 -11.81
N ARG A 333 27.30 -1.78 -11.91
CA ARG A 333 26.40 -2.69 -11.16
C ARG A 333 24.89 -2.49 -11.40
N LEU A 334 24.49 -1.92 -12.53
CA LEU A 334 23.07 -1.75 -12.87
C LEU A 334 22.33 -3.09 -13.04
N LEU A 335 22.94 -4.04 -13.76
CA LEU A 335 22.37 -5.39 -13.91
C LEU A 335 22.28 -6.12 -12.57
N ARG A 336 23.24 -5.90 -11.66
CA ARG A 336 23.22 -6.49 -10.32
C ARG A 336 21.99 -6.07 -9.51
N VAL A 337 21.51 -4.83 -9.70
CA VAL A 337 20.26 -4.37 -9.06
C VAL A 337 19.07 -5.24 -9.51
N ILE A 338 18.99 -5.54 -10.80
CA ILE A 338 17.93 -6.36 -11.37
C ILE A 338 18.04 -7.83 -10.94
N GLU A 339 19.24 -8.40 -10.94
CA GLU A 339 19.50 -9.76 -10.46
C GLU A 339 19.01 -9.94 -9.01
N VAL A 340 19.37 -9.00 -8.14
CA VAL A 340 18.99 -9.06 -6.72
C VAL A 340 17.49 -8.83 -6.55
N ALA A 341 16.87 -7.92 -7.31
CA ALA A 341 15.41 -7.76 -7.29
C ALA A 341 14.67 -9.05 -7.69
N ASN A 342 15.17 -9.79 -8.68
CA ASN A 342 14.65 -11.12 -9.04
C ASN A 342 14.84 -12.13 -7.90
N GLN A 343 16.00 -12.16 -7.26
CA GLN A 343 16.25 -13.03 -6.12
C GLN A 343 15.27 -12.74 -4.97
N VAL A 344 15.03 -11.46 -4.66
CA VAL A 344 14.06 -11.04 -3.64
C VAL A 344 12.64 -11.44 -4.02
N TYR A 345 12.25 -11.30 -5.30
CA TYR A 345 10.96 -11.78 -5.80
C TYR A 345 10.77 -13.28 -5.54
N HIS A 346 11.77 -14.10 -5.87
CA HIS A 346 11.71 -15.54 -5.61
C HIS A 346 11.74 -15.88 -4.12
N ASN A 347 12.51 -15.16 -3.30
CA ASN A 347 12.52 -15.34 -1.85
C ASN A 347 11.14 -15.04 -1.24
N ARG A 348 10.45 -14.02 -1.75
CA ARG A 348 9.09 -13.66 -1.34
C ARG A 348 8.07 -14.75 -1.69
N ALA A 349 8.23 -15.43 -2.82
CA ALA A 349 7.37 -16.52 -3.26
C ALA A 349 7.78 -17.91 -2.71
N ARG A 350 8.87 -17.99 -1.93
CA ARG A 350 9.48 -19.26 -1.52
C ARG A 350 8.53 -20.07 -0.63
N LYS A 351 8.29 -21.32 -1.01
CA LYS A 351 7.52 -22.30 -0.24
C LYS A 351 8.47 -23.29 0.44
N ILE A 352 8.28 -23.50 1.74
CA ILE A 352 9.02 -24.48 2.54
C ILE A 352 8.07 -25.60 2.95
N PRO A 353 8.41 -26.88 2.67
CA PRO A 353 7.62 -28.01 3.12
C PRO A 353 7.43 -28.01 4.64
N THR A 354 6.23 -28.34 5.10
CA THR A 354 5.92 -28.29 6.52
C THR A 354 6.78 -29.23 7.36
N SER A 355 7.13 -30.42 6.85
CA SER A 355 8.08 -31.32 7.52
C SER A 355 9.40 -30.61 7.81
N LYS A 356 10.02 -30.03 6.78
CA LYS A 356 11.28 -29.28 6.89
C LYS A 356 11.19 -28.11 7.89
N LEU A 357 10.07 -27.38 7.93
CA LEU A 357 9.87 -26.32 8.92
C LEU A 357 9.90 -26.87 10.35
N ASN A 358 9.19 -27.97 10.60
CA ASN A 358 9.11 -28.55 11.94
C ASN A 358 10.45 -29.19 12.37
N ASP A 359 11.11 -29.91 11.45
CA ASP A 359 12.41 -30.55 11.71
C ASP A 359 13.49 -29.54 12.11
N VAL A 360 13.43 -28.32 11.55
CA VAL A 360 14.40 -27.25 11.83
C VAL A 360 14.00 -26.43 13.04
N LEU A 361 12.74 -25.97 13.12
CA LEU A 361 12.35 -24.96 14.11
C LEU A 361 11.93 -25.54 15.46
N LEU A 362 11.34 -26.74 15.51
CA LEU A 362 10.91 -27.32 16.79
C LEU A 362 12.09 -27.56 17.75
N PRO A 363 13.24 -28.12 17.32
CA PRO A 363 14.40 -28.27 18.22
C PRO A 363 14.93 -26.94 18.76
N VAL A 364 14.92 -25.89 17.92
CA VAL A 364 15.33 -24.53 18.33
C VAL A 364 14.37 -23.97 19.38
N ILE A 365 13.08 -24.14 19.18
CA ILE A 365 12.03 -23.70 20.10
C ILE A 365 12.08 -24.48 21.43
N GLU A 366 12.39 -25.78 21.39
CA GLU A 366 12.54 -26.59 22.60
C GLU A 366 13.73 -26.13 23.45
N ASN A 367 14.84 -25.75 22.81
CA ASN A 367 16.01 -25.19 23.50
C ASN A 367 15.78 -23.77 24.03
N PHE A 368 14.98 -22.97 23.31
CA PHE A 368 14.64 -21.59 23.68
C PHE A 368 13.12 -21.40 23.69
N PRO A 369 12.40 -21.92 24.70
CA PRO A 369 10.95 -21.84 24.74
C PRO A 369 10.47 -20.41 25.07
N PRO A 370 9.22 -20.07 24.74
CA PRO A 370 8.65 -18.79 25.13
C PRO A 370 8.68 -18.62 26.67
N PRO A 371 8.99 -17.43 27.20
CA PRO A 371 9.00 -17.19 28.63
C PRO A 371 7.66 -17.52 29.29
N SER A 372 7.70 -18.11 30.48
CA SER A 372 6.47 -18.38 31.22
C SER A 372 5.81 -17.08 31.68
N THR A 373 4.48 -17.02 31.56
CA THR A 373 3.70 -15.86 31.98
C THR A 373 2.66 -16.34 32.99
N LYS A 374 2.68 -15.77 34.20
CA LYS A 374 1.78 -16.15 35.32
C LYS A 374 1.83 -17.67 35.63
N GLY A 375 3.03 -18.25 35.61
CA GLY A 375 3.25 -19.68 35.85
C GLY A 375 2.75 -20.62 34.75
N LYS A 376 2.24 -20.08 33.63
CA LYS A 376 1.79 -20.86 32.48
C LYS A 376 2.88 -20.91 31.41
N TYR A 377 3.10 -22.11 30.87
CA TYR A 377 4.10 -22.38 29.84
C TYR A 377 3.42 -22.47 28.46
N VAL A 378 3.95 -21.74 27.50
CA VAL A 378 3.54 -21.85 26.10
C VAL A 378 4.29 -23.03 25.48
N LYS A 379 3.54 -23.98 24.93
CA LYS A 379 4.05 -25.13 24.19
C LYS A 379 3.62 -25.00 22.74
N ILE A 380 4.60 -24.81 21.86
CA ILE A 380 4.42 -24.80 20.41
C ILE A 380 4.56 -26.24 19.93
N LYS A 381 3.56 -26.75 19.21
CA LYS A 381 3.48 -28.16 18.80
C LYS A 381 3.80 -28.38 17.33
N TYR A 382 3.54 -27.36 16.52
CA TYR A 382 3.52 -27.49 15.07
C TYR A 382 3.66 -26.13 14.41
N VAL A 383 4.39 -26.09 13.30
CA VAL A 383 4.60 -24.90 12.47
C VAL A 383 4.16 -25.23 11.05
N THR A 384 3.53 -24.30 10.35
CA THR A 384 3.25 -24.42 8.92
C THR A 384 3.39 -23.08 8.22
N GLN A 385 3.73 -23.11 6.94
CA GLN A 385 3.61 -21.93 6.09
C GLN A 385 2.16 -21.79 5.61
N ILE A 386 1.65 -20.56 5.58
CA ILE A 386 0.34 -20.19 5.05
C ILE A 386 0.55 -19.57 3.66
N ALA A 387 -0.34 -19.88 2.73
CA ALA A 387 -0.34 -19.26 1.41
C ALA A 387 -0.58 -17.73 1.52
N GLY A 388 0.25 -16.96 0.82
CA GLY A 388 0.05 -15.54 0.64
C GLY A 388 1.15 -14.91 -0.19
N ALA A 389 1.07 -13.59 -0.33
CA ALA A 389 1.96 -12.83 -1.21
C ALA A 389 3.38 -12.67 -0.64
N SER A 390 3.59 -12.88 0.66
CA SER A 390 4.91 -12.95 1.30
C SER A 390 5.00 -14.17 2.21
N PRO A 391 6.18 -14.57 2.70
CA PRO A 391 6.31 -15.71 3.60
C PRO A 391 5.54 -15.49 4.91
N MET A 392 4.50 -16.28 5.15
CA MET A 392 3.69 -16.23 6.36
C MET A 392 3.71 -17.58 7.06
N PHE A 393 3.97 -17.59 8.36
CA PHE A 393 4.11 -18.80 9.17
C PHE A 393 3.13 -18.78 10.34
N ALA A 394 2.45 -19.90 10.57
CA ALA A 394 1.63 -20.11 11.75
C ALA A 394 2.26 -21.15 12.67
N PHE A 395 2.47 -20.75 13.92
CA PHE A 395 2.96 -21.55 15.03
C PHE A 395 1.77 -21.89 15.92
N PHE A 396 1.40 -23.18 15.96
CA PHE A 396 0.28 -23.66 16.76
C PHE A 396 0.73 -23.99 18.17
N CYS A 397 0.13 -23.32 19.14
CA CYS A 397 0.47 -23.46 20.55
C CYS A 397 -0.76 -23.52 21.46
N ASN A 398 -0.56 -23.88 22.72
CA ASN A 398 -1.65 -23.96 23.70
C ASN A 398 -2.13 -22.58 24.19
N LEU A 399 -1.27 -21.56 24.22
CA LEU A 399 -1.52 -20.26 24.84
C LEU A 399 -0.89 -19.11 24.02
N PRO A 400 -1.37 -18.85 22.79
CA PRO A 400 -0.80 -17.82 21.91
C PRO A 400 -0.81 -16.42 22.52
N GLN A 401 -1.81 -16.10 23.34
CA GLN A 401 -1.97 -14.81 24.02
C GLN A 401 -0.85 -14.47 25.01
N TYR A 402 0.01 -15.43 25.36
CA TYR A 402 1.15 -15.21 26.25
C TYR A 402 2.49 -15.12 25.51
N VAL A 403 2.48 -15.27 24.18
CA VAL A 403 3.68 -15.01 23.38
C VAL A 403 3.83 -13.51 23.20
N LYS A 404 4.97 -12.98 23.63
CA LYS A 404 5.29 -11.55 23.56
C LYS A 404 6.18 -11.25 22.37
N GLU A 405 6.17 -10.00 21.93
CA GLU A 405 6.89 -9.51 20.77
C GLU A 405 8.39 -9.89 20.69
N PRO A 406 9.18 -9.88 21.77
CA PRO A 406 10.58 -10.34 21.70
C PRO A 406 10.72 -11.78 21.18
N TYR A 407 9.75 -12.64 21.46
CA TYR A 407 9.75 -14.01 20.98
C TYR A 407 9.32 -14.13 19.52
N TYR A 408 8.43 -13.25 19.03
CA TYR A 408 8.12 -13.16 17.59
C TYR A 408 9.39 -12.83 16.81
N ARG A 409 10.17 -11.84 17.27
CA ARG A 409 11.45 -11.46 16.65
C ARG A 409 12.49 -12.57 16.70
N PHE A 410 12.59 -13.29 17.82
CA PHE A 410 13.45 -14.47 17.92
C PHE A 410 13.11 -15.49 16.82
N ILE A 411 11.83 -15.83 16.67
CA ILE A 411 11.37 -16.79 15.66
C ILE A 411 11.58 -16.26 14.24
N GLU A 412 11.31 -14.99 13.99
CA GLU A 412 11.58 -14.38 12.69
C GLU A 412 13.07 -14.47 12.33
N ASN A 413 13.96 -14.16 13.27
CA ASN A 413 15.40 -14.28 13.07
C ASN A 413 15.82 -15.74 12.79
N GLN A 414 15.25 -16.70 13.51
CA GLN A 414 15.51 -18.12 13.26
C GLN A 414 15.02 -18.58 11.89
N LEU A 415 13.87 -18.07 11.43
CA LEU A 415 13.39 -18.30 10.07
C LEU A 415 14.37 -17.75 9.03
N ARG A 416 14.88 -16.52 9.22
CA ARG A 416 15.85 -15.88 8.30
C ARG A 416 17.22 -16.54 8.31
N GLU A 417 17.64 -17.08 9.46
CA GLU A 417 18.91 -17.78 9.59
C GLU A 417 18.91 -19.13 8.86
N HIS A 418 17.80 -19.86 8.91
CA HIS A 418 17.70 -21.21 8.34
C HIS A 418 17.13 -21.25 6.91
N PHE A 419 16.44 -20.19 6.49
CA PHE A 419 15.79 -20.11 5.20
C PHE A 419 16.06 -18.76 4.52
N GLU A 420 16.26 -18.81 3.21
CA GLU A 420 16.60 -17.62 2.41
C GLU A 420 15.36 -16.75 2.16
N PHE A 421 15.15 -15.77 3.03
CA PHE A 421 14.08 -14.77 2.95
C PHE A 421 14.62 -13.34 2.83
N SER A 422 15.88 -13.17 2.43
CA SER A 422 16.48 -11.85 2.31
C SER A 422 15.70 -10.96 1.35
N GLY A 423 15.39 -9.75 1.81
CA GLY A 423 14.56 -8.76 1.13
C GLY A 423 13.05 -9.04 1.21
N ALA A 424 12.61 -10.17 1.76
CA ALA A 424 11.19 -10.49 1.91
C ALA A 424 10.70 -10.24 3.36
N PRO A 425 9.59 -9.50 3.55
CA PRO A 425 8.92 -9.39 4.84
C PRO A 425 8.33 -10.74 5.27
N VAL A 426 8.75 -11.23 6.43
CA VAL A 426 8.30 -12.49 7.02
C VAL A 426 7.23 -12.20 8.07
N GLN A 427 6.11 -12.92 8.03
CA GLN A 427 5.06 -12.81 9.05
C GLN A 427 5.01 -14.06 9.91
N VAL A 428 4.93 -13.85 11.22
CA VAL A 428 4.83 -14.90 12.22
C VAL A 428 3.54 -14.73 13.00
N TRP A 429 2.73 -15.78 13.05
CA TRP A 429 1.48 -15.81 13.78
C TRP A 429 1.49 -16.96 14.79
N PHE A 430 1.08 -16.71 16.03
CA PHE A 430 0.81 -17.77 16.99
C PHE A 430 -0.69 -17.99 17.08
N ARG A 431 -1.12 -19.24 16.87
CA ARG A 431 -2.53 -19.62 16.91
C ARG A 431 -2.78 -20.69 17.95
N GLN A 432 -3.97 -20.65 18.55
CA GLN A 432 -4.44 -21.73 19.38
C GLN A 432 -4.87 -22.88 18.46
N LYS A 433 -4.47 -24.10 18.81
CA LYS A 433 -4.95 -25.30 18.10
C LYS A 433 -6.42 -25.53 18.37
#